data_AF-A0A8K0WGB4-F1
#
_entry.id   AF-A0A8K0WGB4-F1
#
_cell.length_a   1.000
_cell.length_b   1.000
_cell.length_c   1.000
_cell.angle_alpha   90.00
_cell.angle_beta   90.00
_cell.angle_gamma   90.00
#
_symmetry.space_group_name_H-M   'P 1'
#
loop_
_entity.id
_entity.type
_entity.pdbx_description
1 polymer ?
#
loop_
_entity_poly.entity_id
_entity_poly.type
_entity_poly.pdbx_seq_one_letter_code
_entity_poly.pdbx_strand_id
1 'polypeptide(L)'
;MLREFPRARESSTTSTEASIPFSNPSSSPQPPQYNLIRSLLPTSNPLEQELMVQHPIIYPLLLPMALGSLSLEDLLASRKPGMTATQVDNNTASPSLSEIMLTDDEELGEDDTLLKFCKELLHLTQLHIEYLQKVDITSWIELPVPNQTAVRAIALYLNNDYPVLPLFHADLFLRDLSQKRPYFCSALLISALLGWACQAYASINPETSLWSSLFFLDAQTRWSQLNQDESITISSLSALQFMCMTAITHGQDNLGLEYLRKGLELGQKMGILNIEPDMQSHPPASWLIGYPDWRRAASYAAWGAYNLASMISLHFHKVEVEAAPGIMMPGDIDDVLASEEDESNVPSIHGDVLKASCKLWTIFTPVAKSYYRQGINMSDKAASLDYAEKVYQQLLSWADELPLELVPQDGNSQGIHMLHELSSAPLRTLKADNATPQTRLLLSHRLEMGPEVLSIFWQSCIIYVANAVIHGEDDQEEKQFFIQLCLAGLQELFLSYRISGTIVKGVAAMAIGKGILEQTRASQIRVGLEEIGQRHDLGNEGSEVMASWVLDLDLAVTDLVHAQGGILAKRFDGMGET
;
A
#
# COMPACT_ATOMS: atom_id res chain seq x y z
N MET A 1 -33.05 -17.85 -56.71
CA MET A 1 -34.12 -17.14 -57.44
C MET A 1 -34.00 -15.66 -57.06
N LEU A 2 -33.14 -14.87 -57.69
CA LEU A 2 -33.34 -14.14 -58.95
C LEU A 2 -34.70 -13.41 -59.04
N ARG A 3 -34.62 -12.07 -59.00
CA ARG A 3 -35.37 -11.01 -59.75
C ARG A 3 -35.50 -9.77 -58.84
N GLU A 4 -35.20 -8.53 -59.24
CA GLU A 4 -35.13 -7.90 -60.56
C GLU A 4 -34.35 -6.55 -60.53
N PHE A 5 -33.63 -6.27 -61.62
CA PHE A 5 -33.01 -4.99 -62.07
C PHE A 5 -34.07 -4.14 -62.84
N PRO A 6 -33.80 -3.06 -63.63
CA PRO A 6 -32.72 -2.04 -63.76
C PRO A 6 -33.23 -0.59 -64.07
N ARG A 7 -32.29 0.37 -64.32
CA ARG A 7 -32.23 1.39 -65.42
C ARG A 7 -31.82 2.78 -64.90
N ALA A 8 -31.03 3.61 -65.57
CA ALA A 8 -30.20 3.52 -66.77
C ALA A 8 -29.23 4.72 -66.75
N ARG A 9 -28.08 4.56 -67.41
CA ARG A 9 -27.10 5.59 -67.75
C ARG A 9 -27.65 6.55 -68.81
N GLU A 10 -27.20 7.81 -68.78
CA GLU A 10 -26.78 8.51 -70.00
C GLU A 10 -25.45 9.25 -69.74
N SER A 11 -24.61 9.17 -70.76
CA SER A 11 -23.22 9.59 -70.84
C SER A 11 -23.08 10.68 -71.90
N SER A 12 -22.21 11.66 -71.68
CA SER A 12 -21.63 12.42 -72.79
C SER A 12 -20.14 12.66 -72.53
N THR A 13 -19.38 11.96 -73.36
CA THR A 13 -17.94 11.92 -73.60
C THR A 13 -17.39 13.20 -74.24
N THR A 14 -16.12 13.50 -73.96
CA THR A 14 -14.97 13.80 -74.88
C THR A 14 -13.82 14.30 -73.99
N SER A 15 -12.55 13.98 -74.13
CA SER A 15 -11.74 13.57 -75.29
C SER A 15 -10.43 12.94 -74.81
N THR A 16 -9.97 11.94 -75.55
CA THR A 16 -8.72 11.17 -75.37
C THR A 16 -7.56 11.79 -76.16
N GLU A 17 -6.33 11.69 -75.65
CA GLU A 17 -5.13 11.11 -76.31
C GLU A 17 -3.87 11.45 -75.47
N ALA A 18 -3.32 10.47 -74.76
CA ALA A 18 -2.19 9.59 -75.13
C ALA A 18 -0.82 10.21 -74.74
N SER A 19 -0.01 9.61 -73.86
CA SER A 19 0.83 8.46 -74.22
C SER A 19 1.64 7.86 -73.04
N ILE A 20 1.64 6.51 -72.97
CA ILE A 20 2.79 5.57 -72.72
C ILE A 20 3.27 5.26 -71.27
N PRO A 21 3.69 3.99 -70.98
CA PRO A 21 3.52 3.31 -69.68
C PRO A 21 4.79 2.76 -68.97
N PHE A 22 4.58 2.19 -67.77
CA PHE A 22 5.43 1.35 -66.88
C PHE A 22 6.52 2.09 -66.04
N SER A 23 6.76 1.84 -64.74
CA SER A 23 6.70 0.57 -63.96
C SER A 23 6.72 0.77 -62.42
N ASN A 24 6.15 -0.23 -61.72
CA ASN A 24 6.29 -0.73 -60.33
C ASN A 24 5.72 0.03 -59.09
N PRO A 25 4.94 -0.67 -58.22
CA PRO A 25 4.45 -0.16 -56.94
C PRO A 25 5.35 -0.60 -55.78
N SER A 26 5.89 0.37 -55.04
CA SER A 26 6.45 0.13 -53.71
C SER A 26 6.08 1.31 -52.80
N SER A 27 4.96 1.18 -52.11
CA SER A 27 4.72 1.90 -50.86
C SER A 27 3.59 1.22 -50.09
N SER A 28 3.97 0.53 -49.02
CA SER A 28 3.08 0.22 -47.91
C SER A 28 2.57 1.52 -47.26
N PRO A 29 1.34 1.54 -46.72
CA PRO A 29 0.77 2.73 -46.11
C PRO A 29 1.51 3.09 -44.82
N GLN A 30 1.87 4.37 -44.65
CA GLN A 30 2.49 4.87 -43.43
C GLN A 30 1.49 4.83 -42.24
N PRO A 31 1.94 4.49 -41.01
CA PRO A 31 1.11 4.60 -39.82
C PRO A 31 0.96 6.06 -39.37
N PRO A 32 -0.16 6.42 -38.70
CA PRO A 32 -0.44 7.80 -38.32
C PRO A 32 0.41 8.26 -37.11
N GLN A 33 0.95 9.47 -37.19
CA GLN A 33 1.31 10.45 -36.12
C GLN A 33 1.72 10.02 -34.68
N TYR A 34 2.23 8.83 -34.41
CA TYR A 34 2.81 8.47 -33.08
C TYR A 34 4.11 9.24 -32.74
N ASN A 35 4.81 9.79 -33.74
CA ASN A 35 6.12 10.41 -33.55
C ASN A 35 6.09 11.80 -32.89
N LEU A 36 4.96 12.52 -32.90
CA LEU A 36 4.89 13.89 -32.38
C LEU A 36 4.74 13.94 -30.84
N ILE A 37 4.13 12.92 -30.25
CA ILE A 37 3.94 12.80 -28.79
C ILE A 37 5.26 12.35 -28.12
N ARG A 38 6.04 11.53 -28.82
CA ARG A 38 7.33 11.00 -28.35
C ARG A 38 8.39 12.09 -28.08
N SER A 39 8.31 13.24 -28.77
CA SER A 39 9.24 14.37 -28.58
C SER A 39 8.91 15.28 -27.40
N LEU A 40 7.78 15.07 -26.72
CA LEU A 40 7.33 15.89 -25.59
C LEU A 40 7.47 15.17 -24.23
N LEU A 41 7.94 13.92 -24.23
CA LEU A 41 8.07 13.10 -23.04
C LEU A 41 9.39 13.36 -22.30
N PRO A 42 9.37 13.54 -20.97
CA PRO A 42 10.55 13.93 -20.17
C PRO A 42 11.55 12.81 -19.89
N THR A 43 11.31 11.58 -20.38
CA THR A 43 12.16 10.41 -20.11
C THR A 43 13.04 10.10 -21.32
N SER A 44 14.31 9.75 -21.09
CA SER A 44 15.26 9.34 -22.15
C SER A 44 15.09 7.89 -22.59
N ASN A 45 14.29 7.09 -21.88
CA ASN A 45 14.08 5.66 -22.14
C ASN A 45 12.87 5.41 -23.07
N PRO A 46 13.06 4.85 -24.27
CA PRO A 46 11.98 4.57 -25.22
C PRO A 46 10.90 3.60 -24.72
N LEU A 47 11.25 2.68 -23.82
CA LEU A 47 10.32 1.69 -23.25
C LEU A 47 9.40 2.33 -22.21
N GLU A 48 9.95 3.18 -21.36
CA GLU A 48 9.18 3.94 -20.37
C GLU A 48 8.19 4.87 -21.07
N GLN A 49 8.62 5.53 -22.15
CA GLN A 49 7.73 6.33 -23.00
C GLN A 49 6.58 5.52 -23.61
N GLU A 50 6.85 4.28 -24.04
CA GLU A 50 5.83 3.40 -24.60
C GLU A 50 4.79 3.00 -23.54
N LEU A 51 5.25 2.63 -22.35
CA LEU A 51 4.39 2.31 -21.20
C LEU A 51 3.52 3.51 -20.81
N MET A 52 4.09 4.72 -20.76
CA MET A 52 3.35 5.95 -20.44
C MET A 52 2.27 6.29 -21.46
N VAL A 53 2.48 5.95 -22.73
CA VAL A 53 1.51 6.20 -23.81
C VAL A 53 0.43 5.12 -23.85
N GLN A 54 0.79 3.86 -23.68
CA GLN A 54 -0.13 2.73 -23.81
C GLN A 54 -0.95 2.48 -22.54
N HIS A 55 -0.35 2.70 -21.37
CA HIS A 55 -0.95 2.38 -20.07
C HIS A 55 -0.89 3.61 -19.12
N PRO A 56 -1.51 4.74 -19.49
CA PRO A 56 -1.34 6.03 -18.81
C PRO A 56 -1.91 6.09 -17.39
N ILE A 57 -2.79 5.15 -17.02
CA ILE A 57 -3.37 5.10 -15.68
C ILE A 57 -2.28 4.69 -14.69
N ILE A 58 -1.60 3.56 -14.95
CA ILE A 58 -0.58 3.02 -14.04
C ILE A 58 0.83 3.61 -14.27
N TYR A 59 1.11 4.11 -15.48
CA TYR A 59 2.32 4.84 -15.81
C TYR A 59 1.97 6.28 -16.19
N PRO A 60 1.58 7.13 -15.23
CA PRO A 60 1.17 8.49 -15.55
C PRO A 60 2.33 9.32 -16.13
N LEU A 61 1.97 10.30 -16.94
CA LEU A 61 2.88 11.31 -17.46
C LEU A 61 3.40 12.21 -16.32
N LEU A 62 4.54 11.84 -15.74
CA LEU A 62 5.16 12.63 -14.68
C LEU A 62 5.96 13.79 -15.28
N LEU A 63 5.55 15.03 -15.00
CA LEU A 63 6.27 16.24 -15.43
C LEU A 63 7.73 16.23 -14.91
N PRO A 64 8.71 16.74 -15.68
CA PRO A 64 10.09 16.79 -15.22
C PRO A 64 10.22 17.76 -14.03
N MET A 65 10.52 17.22 -12.86
CA MET A 65 10.89 18.01 -11.68
C MET A 65 12.37 18.41 -11.80
N ALA A 66 12.67 19.70 -11.79
CA ALA A 66 14.04 20.16 -11.67
C ALA A 66 14.50 19.95 -10.22
N LEU A 67 15.30 18.90 -9.96
CA LEU A 67 15.87 18.62 -8.63
C LEU A 67 16.57 19.84 -8.02
N GLY A 68 17.14 20.73 -8.84
CA GLY A 68 17.78 21.97 -8.41
C GLY A 68 16.84 23.09 -7.93
N SER A 69 15.51 22.95 -8.08
CA SER A 69 14.53 23.92 -7.55
C SER A 69 13.87 23.47 -6.24
N LEU A 70 14.15 22.24 -5.78
CA LEU A 70 13.62 21.72 -4.52
C LEU A 70 14.65 21.93 -3.41
N SER A 71 14.25 22.60 -2.34
CA SER A 71 15.09 22.75 -1.15
C SER A 71 15.20 21.39 -0.45
N LEU A 72 16.37 20.77 -0.54
CA LEU A 72 16.68 19.52 0.16
C LEU A 72 16.50 19.70 1.68
N GLU A 73 16.78 20.88 2.22
CA GLU A 73 16.56 21.17 3.64
C GLU A 73 15.08 21.09 4.03
N ASP A 74 14.17 21.57 3.18
CA ASP A 74 12.73 21.54 3.45
C ASP A 74 12.14 20.12 3.31
N LEU A 75 12.66 19.32 2.37
CA LEU A 75 12.26 17.92 2.18
C LEU A 75 12.78 16.97 3.27
N LEU A 76 13.94 17.29 3.85
CA LEU A 76 14.55 16.53 4.93
C LEU A 76 14.15 17.04 6.32
N ALA A 77 13.53 18.22 6.42
CA ALA A 77 13.05 18.75 7.68
C ALA A 77 11.97 17.84 8.28
N SER A 78 12.10 17.52 9.56
CA SER A 78 11.08 16.77 10.30
C SER A 78 9.76 17.54 10.27
N ARG A 79 8.74 16.97 9.61
CA ARG A 79 7.42 17.60 9.48
C ARG A 79 6.70 17.54 10.83
N LYS A 80 6.36 18.70 11.39
CA LYS A 80 5.60 18.78 12.64
C LYS A 80 4.14 18.34 12.41
N PRO A 81 3.50 17.66 13.38
CA PRO A 81 2.09 17.31 13.29
C PRO A 81 1.22 18.58 13.10
N GLY A 82 0.36 18.58 12.09
CA GLY A 82 -0.58 19.68 11.79
C GLY A 82 -0.15 20.66 10.69
N MET A 83 0.98 20.44 10.00
CA MET A 83 1.36 21.22 8.82
C MET A 83 0.91 20.49 7.54
N THR A 84 -0.11 21.03 6.85
CA THR A 84 -0.42 20.63 5.47
C THR A 84 0.61 21.23 4.51
N ALA A 85 0.86 20.57 3.37
CA ALA A 85 1.83 21.03 2.35
C ALA A 85 1.64 22.51 1.94
N THR A 86 0.40 23.00 1.92
CA THR A 86 0.05 24.40 1.65
C THR A 86 0.58 25.44 2.66
N GLN A 87 1.08 25.02 3.83
CA GLN A 87 1.62 25.93 4.84
C GLN A 87 3.15 26.08 4.76
N VAL A 88 3.84 25.19 4.05
CA VAL A 88 5.31 25.22 3.92
C VAL A 88 5.76 26.39 3.03
N ASP A 89 5.00 26.72 1.99
CA ASP A 89 5.34 27.80 1.04
C ASP A 89 5.26 29.23 1.63
N ASN A 90 4.67 29.42 2.81
CA ASN A 90 4.46 30.75 3.39
C ASN A 90 5.45 31.17 4.48
N ASN A 91 6.38 30.31 4.88
CA ASN A 91 7.26 30.58 6.03
C ASN A 91 8.74 30.78 5.65
N THR A 92 9.03 31.79 4.83
CA THR A 92 10.40 32.33 4.70
C THR A 92 10.74 33.42 5.73
N ALA A 93 9.92 33.59 6.78
CA ALA A 93 10.22 34.48 7.89
C ALA A 93 10.16 33.70 9.20
N SER A 94 11.28 33.67 9.92
CA SER A 94 11.35 33.13 11.28
C SER A 94 10.27 33.76 12.16
N PRO A 95 9.37 33.00 12.80
CA PRO A 95 8.46 33.59 13.76
C PRO A 95 9.22 33.81 15.07
N SER A 96 9.36 35.07 15.46
CA SER A 96 9.77 35.45 16.81
C SER A 96 8.75 34.94 17.82
N LEU A 97 9.23 34.54 18.99
CA LEU A 97 8.55 33.82 20.08
C LEU A 97 7.42 34.60 20.79
N SER A 98 6.57 35.35 20.08
CA SER A 98 5.60 36.26 20.69
C SER A 98 4.24 36.36 19.98
N GLU A 99 3.93 35.49 19.03
CA GLU A 99 2.63 35.50 18.32
C GLU A 99 1.73 34.30 18.60
N ILE A 100 2.04 33.52 19.65
CA ILE A 100 1.08 32.58 20.24
C ILE A 100 0.46 33.30 21.43
N MET A 101 -0.48 34.21 21.21
CA MET A 101 -1.59 34.49 22.13
C MET A 101 -2.62 35.37 21.43
N LEU A 102 -3.88 34.97 21.55
CA LEU A 102 -5.13 35.70 21.24
C LEU A 102 -5.72 35.50 19.84
N THR A 103 -6.24 34.29 19.60
CA THR A 103 -7.56 34.16 18.96
C THR A 103 -8.53 33.61 20.01
N ASP A 104 -9.69 34.26 20.16
CA ASP A 104 -10.73 33.90 21.13
C ASP A 104 -11.13 32.42 20.97
N ASP A 105 -10.74 31.58 21.93
CA ASP A 105 -11.20 30.21 22.05
C ASP A 105 -12.67 30.24 22.52
N GLU A 106 -13.62 30.04 21.61
CA GLU A 106 -14.89 29.44 22.00
C GLU A 106 -14.57 28.02 22.49
N GLU A 107 -14.82 27.72 23.78
CA GLU A 107 -14.76 26.36 24.33
C GLU A 107 -15.76 25.47 23.58
N LEU A 108 -15.30 24.86 22.47
CA LEU A 108 -16.06 23.86 21.74
C LEU A 108 -16.28 22.64 22.64
N GLY A 109 -17.48 22.07 22.61
CA GLY A 109 -17.74 20.83 23.32
C GLY A 109 -16.83 19.69 22.83
N GLU A 110 -16.61 18.67 23.67
CA GLU A 110 -15.80 17.50 23.27
C GLU A 110 -16.34 16.83 22.00
N ASP A 111 -17.66 16.81 21.82
CA ASP A 111 -18.33 16.27 20.62
C ASP A 111 -18.09 17.13 19.37
N ASP A 112 -18.09 18.46 19.51
CA ASP A 112 -17.80 19.39 18.43
C ASP A 112 -16.35 19.27 17.94
N THR A 113 -15.42 18.99 18.86
CA THR A 113 -14.00 18.78 18.52
C THR A 113 -13.78 17.47 17.76
N LEU A 114 -14.48 16.39 18.13
CA LEU A 114 -14.42 15.12 17.40
C LEU A 114 -15.02 15.26 16.00
N LEU A 115 -16.17 15.92 15.89
CA LEU A 115 -16.84 16.15 14.62
C LEU A 115 -15.97 16.98 13.67
N LYS A 116 -15.31 18.02 14.18
CA LYS A 116 -14.37 18.83 13.40
C LYS A 116 -13.22 17.98 12.86
N PHE A 117 -12.58 17.18 13.73
CA PHE A 117 -11.51 16.26 13.32
C PHE A 117 -11.96 15.29 12.22
N CYS A 118 -13.11 14.64 12.39
CA CYS A 118 -13.62 13.69 11.39
C CYS A 118 -13.98 14.37 10.05
N LYS A 119 -14.43 15.62 10.06
CA LYS A 119 -14.73 16.39 8.83
C LYS A 119 -13.49 16.84 8.07
N GLU A 120 -12.35 16.95 8.74
CA GLU A 120 -11.07 17.27 8.11
C GLU A 120 -10.47 16.04 7.38
N LEU A 121 -10.98 14.83 7.65
CA LEU A 121 -10.56 13.58 7.01
C LEU A 121 -11.32 13.34 5.69
N LEU A 122 -10.65 13.57 4.57
CA LEU A 122 -11.23 13.61 3.22
C LEU A 122 -11.85 12.29 2.73
N HIS A 123 -11.44 11.15 3.29
CA HIS A 123 -11.87 9.83 2.79
C HIS A 123 -12.92 9.16 3.67
N LEU A 124 -13.40 9.85 4.72
CA LEU A 124 -14.55 9.41 5.49
C LEU A 124 -15.85 9.80 4.80
N THR A 125 -16.76 8.83 4.68
CA THR A 125 -18.12 9.10 4.21
C THR A 125 -18.93 9.78 5.32
N GLN A 126 -19.99 10.48 4.95
CA GLN A 126 -20.92 11.06 5.92
C GLN A 126 -21.49 9.98 6.88
N LEU A 127 -21.75 8.78 6.35
CA LEU A 127 -22.22 7.64 7.15
C LEU A 127 -21.16 7.18 8.18
N HIS A 128 -19.88 7.15 7.79
CA HIS A 128 -18.79 6.84 8.73
C HIS A 128 -18.77 7.84 9.89
N ILE A 129 -18.86 9.15 9.59
CA ILE A 129 -18.85 10.22 10.61
C ILE A 129 -20.02 10.03 11.58
N GLU A 130 -21.22 9.78 11.06
CA GLU A 130 -22.43 9.58 11.88
C GLU A 130 -22.35 8.36 12.80
N TYR A 131 -21.71 7.27 12.38
CA TYR A 131 -21.47 6.13 13.25
C TYR A 131 -20.41 6.42 14.29
N LEU A 132 -19.29 7.04 13.89
CA LEU A 132 -18.17 7.36 14.79
C LEU A 132 -18.58 8.25 15.95
N GLN A 133 -19.46 9.24 15.73
CA GLN A 133 -20.00 10.08 16.81
C GLN A 133 -20.80 9.32 17.86
N LYS A 134 -21.35 8.15 17.51
CA LYS A 134 -22.16 7.31 18.41
C LYS A 134 -21.34 6.23 19.10
N VAL A 135 -20.06 6.10 18.78
CA VAL A 135 -19.20 5.05 19.32
C VAL A 135 -18.87 5.32 20.78
N ASP A 136 -19.03 4.28 21.59
CA ASP A 136 -18.62 4.22 22.99
C ASP A 136 -17.77 2.96 23.20
N ILE A 137 -16.45 3.12 23.11
CA ILE A 137 -15.44 2.06 23.23
C ILE A 137 -15.44 1.44 24.63
N THR A 138 -15.82 2.20 25.67
CA THR A 138 -15.84 1.69 27.05
C THR A 138 -16.85 0.56 27.25
N SER A 139 -17.83 0.45 26.35
CA SER A 139 -18.79 -0.64 26.35
C SER A 139 -18.25 -1.97 25.78
N TRP A 140 -17.10 -1.93 25.11
CA TRP A 140 -16.50 -3.07 24.44
C TRP A 140 -15.25 -3.58 25.15
N ILE A 141 -14.48 -2.69 25.76
CA ILE A 141 -13.18 -3.00 26.37
C ILE A 141 -13.01 -2.29 27.72
N GLU A 142 -12.26 -2.92 28.63
CA GLU A 142 -12.06 -2.44 30.01
C GLU A 142 -10.80 -1.56 30.18
N LEU A 143 -10.09 -1.28 29.09
CA LEU A 143 -8.86 -0.49 29.13
C LEU A 143 -9.16 1.01 29.39
N PRO A 144 -8.33 1.71 30.18
CA PRO A 144 -8.56 3.10 30.57
C PRO A 144 -8.16 4.09 29.47
N VAL A 145 -8.68 3.90 28.25
CA VAL A 145 -8.47 4.81 27.12
C VAL A 145 -9.59 5.86 27.09
N PRO A 146 -9.30 7.15 26.85
CA PRO A 146 -10.33 8.13 26.55
C PRO A 146 -11.08 7.74 25.26
N ASN A 147 -12.41 7.69 25.32
CA ASN A 147 -13.23 7.27 24.17
C ASN A 147 -12.91 8.06 22.90
N GLN A 148 -12.78 9.39 23.03
CA GLN A 148 -12.48 10.27 21.90
C GLN A 148 -11.15 9.93 21.23
N THR A 149 -10.11 9.58 22.00
CA THR A 149 -8.81 9.16 21.46
C THR A 149 -8.95 7.88 20.63
N ALA A 150 -9.67 6.88 21.16
CA ALA A 150 -9.87 5.63 20.45
C ALA A 150 -10.69 5.84 19.16
N VAL A 151 -11.74 6.67 19.20
CA VAL A 151 -12.53 7.01 18.01
C VAL A 151 -11.71 7.77 16.98
N ARG A 152 -10.86 8.73 17.39
CA ARG A 152 -9.94 9.44 16.47
C ARG A 152 -8.93 8.50 15.81
N ALA A 153 -8.40 7.53 16.56
CA ALA A 153 -7.51 6.52 15.98
C ALA A 153 -8.23 5.65 14.93
N ILE A 154 -9.46 5.21 15.20
CA ILE A 154 -10.28 4.47 14.22
C ILE A 154 -10.58 5.34 13.00
N ALA A 155 -10.96 6.60 13.18
CA ALA A 155 -11.23 7.53 12.10
C ALA A 155 -10.01 7.73 11.20
N LEU A 156 -8.82 7.88 11.80
CA LEU A 156 -7.57 7.98 11.06
C LEU A 156 -7.24 6.71 10.28
N TYR A 157 -7.42 5.53 10.91
CA TYR A 157 -7.26 4.24 10.23
C TYR A 157 -8.16 4.12 8.99
N LEU A 158 -9.44 4.49 9.13
CA LEU A 158 -10.41 4.44 8.04
C LEU A 158 -10.06 5.40 6.89
N ASN A 159 -9.42 6.53 7.21
CA ASN A 159 -8.98 7.50 6.20
C ASN A 159 -7.72 7.04 5.45
N ASN A 160 -6.80 6.39 6.16
CA ASN A 160 -5.43 6.17 5.70
C ASN A 160 -5.16 4.74 5.25
N ASP A 161 -5.30 3.78 6.16
CA ASP A 161 -4.87 2.40 5.95
C ASP A 161 -5.98 1.55 5.33
N TYR A 162 -7.24 1.83 5.67
CA TYR A 162 -8.39 1.09 5.14
C TYR A 162 -8.49 1.12 3.60
N PRO A 163 -8.24 2.25 2.91
CA PRO A 163 -8.21 2.27 1.44
C PRO A 163 -7.10 1.41 0.82
N VAL A 164 -6.03 1.13 1.57
CA VAL A 164 -4.88 0.32 1.11
C VAL A 164 -5.15 -1.16 1.34
N LEU A 165 -5.55 -1.50 2.57
CA LEU A 165 -5.69 -2.89 3.03
C LEU A 165 -6.87 -3.01 4.01
N PRO A 166 -8.11 -3.05 3.50
CA PRO A 166 -9.27 -3.28 4.33
C PRO A 166 -9.34 -4.75 4.72
N LEU A 167 -9.52 -4.98 6.02
CA LEU A 167 -9.59 -6.32 6.62
C LEU A 167 -11.01 -6.70 7.07
N PHE A 168 -11.96 -5.78 6.90
CA PHE A 168 -13.39 -5.94 7.19
C PHE A 168 -14.16 -4.94 6.33
N HIS A 169 -15.50 -5.02 6.32
CA HIS A 169 -16.34 -4.02 5.68
C HIS A 169 -16.66 -2.87 6.65
N ALA A 170 -16.22 -1.64 6.33
CA ALA A 170 -16.29 -0.47 7.21
C ALA A 170 -17.69 -0.19 7.75
N ASP A 171 -18.71 -0.13 6.89
CA ASP A 171 -20.08 0.21 7.33
C ASP A 171 -20.66 -0.85 8.26
N LEU A 172 -20.37 -2.14 7.99
CA LEU A 172 -20.89 -3.24 8.82
C LEU A 172 -20.23 -3.21 10.20
N PHE A 173 -18.91 -2.99 10.23
CA PHE A 173 -18.15 -2.84 11.46
C PHE A 173 -18.60 -1.63 12.28
N LEU A 174 -18.68 -0.43 11.68
CA LEU A 174 -19.04 0.81 12.37
C LEU A 174 -20.50 0.79 12.86
N ARG A 175 -21.42 0.24 12.07
CA ARG A 175 -22.80 0.00 12.49
C ARG A 175 -22.85 -0.86 13.74
N ASP A 176 -22.16 -1.99 13.74
CA ASP A 176 -22.17 -2.92 14.86
C ASP A 176 -21.42 -2.38 16.09
N LEU A 177 -20.30 -1.67 15.88
CA LEU A 177 -19.54 -0.98 16.92
C LEU A 177 -20.40 0.06 17.65
N SER A 178 -21.12 0.90 16.89
CA SER A 178 -21.99 1.95 17.44
C SER A 178 -23.25 1.38 18.11
N GLN A 179 -23.80 0.27 17.58
CA GLN A 179 -25.01 -0.37 18.10
C GLN A 179 -24.75 -1.47 19.14
N LYS A 180 -23.50 -1.71 19.51
CA LYS A 180 -23.09 -2.74 20.51
C LYS A 180 -23.55 -4.14 20.10
N ARG A 181 -23.41 -4.48 18.79
CA ARG A 181 -23.82 -5.77 18.20
C ARG A 181 -22.61 -6.63 17.84
N PRO A 182 -22.59 -7.92 18.19
CA PRO A 182 -21.41 -8.75 18.00
C PRO A 182 -21.38 -9.53 16.66
N TYR A 183 -21.98 -9.02 15.57
CA TYR A 183 -22.01 -9.77 14.30
C TYR A 183 -20.77 -9.53 13.45
N PHE A 184 -20.46 -8.26 13.17
CA PHE A 184 -19.31 -7.82 12.38
C PHE A 184 -18.30 -7.01 13.20
N CYS A 185 -18.51 -6.99 14.51
CA CYS A 185 -17.64 -6.36 15.49
C CYS A 185 -17.48 -7.27 16.71
N SER A 186 -16.32 -7.26 17.34
CA SER A 186 -16.06 -8.01 18.57
C SER A 186 -15.02 -7.29 19.41
N ALA A 187 -15.00 -7.54 20.73
CA ALA A 187 -13.97 -6.95 21.60
C ALA A 187 -12.55 -7.33 21.16
N LEU A 188 -12.35 -8.56 20.67
CA LEU A 188 -11.08 -9.00 20.09
C LEU A 188 -10.70 -8.15 18.86
N LEU A 189 -11.63 -7.95 17.93
CA LEU A 189 -11.38 -7.14 16.73
C LEU A 189 -11.10 -5.68 17.08
N ILE A 190 -11.84 -5.10 18.03
CA ILE A 190 -11.62 -3.72 18.48
C ILE A 190 -10.23 -3.56 19.08
N SER A 191 -9.82 -4.46 19.98
CA SER A 191 -8.48 -4.41 20.58
C SER A 191 -7.39 -4.63 19.55
N ALA A 192 -7.56 -5.56 18.61
CA ALA A 192 -6.59 -5.77 17.55
C ALA A 192 -6.47 -4.54 16.62
N LEU A 193 -7.60 -3.96 16.21
CA LEU A 193 -7.65 -2.75 15.39
C LEU A 193 -7.00 -1.55 16.12
N LEU A 194 -7.32 -1.32 17.39
CA LEU A 194 -6.74 -0.21 18.16
C LEU A 194 -5.24 -0.43 18.43
N GLY A 195 -4.80 -1.68 18.60
CA GLY A 195 -3.38 -2.03 18.65
C GLY A 195 -2.62 -1.71 17.35
N TRP A 196 -3.32 -1.63 16.22
CA TRP A 196 -2.76 -1.15 14.96
C TRP A 196 -2.88 0.37 14.83
N ALA A 197 -4.10 0.88 14.91
CA ALA A 197 -4.43 2.28 14.65
C ALA A 197 -3.72 3.26 15.58
N CYS A 198 -3.49 2.89 16.85
CA CYS A 198 -2.76 3.73 17.79
C CYS A 198 -1.28 3.92 17.44
N GLN A 199 -0.67 3.05 16.62
CA GLN A 199 0.70 3.25 16.13
C GLN A 199 0.75 4.40 15.13
N ALA A 200 -0.12 4.38 14.11
CA ALA A 200 -0.23 5.47 13.15
C ALA A 200 -0.58 6.79 13.86
N TYR A 201 -1.54 6.76 14.78
CA TYR A 201 -1.97 7.94 15.53
C TYR A 201 -0.90 8.52 16.47
N ALA A 202 0.18 7.76 16.76
CA ALA A 202 1.28 8.23 17.61
C ALA A 202 2.09 9.37 16.96
N SER A 203 1.99 9.55 15.63
CA SER A 203 2.56 10.71 14.96
C SER A 203 1.87 12.02 15.38
N ILE A 204 0.57 11.95 15.71
CA ILE A 204 -0.26 13.09 16.14
C ILE A 204 -0.26 13.22 17.66
N ASN A 205 -0.49 12.12 18.38
CA ASN A 205 -0.47 12.07 19.84
C ASN A 205 0.50 10.99 20.34
N PRO A 206 1.74 11.35 20.72
CA PRO A 206 2.78 10.38 21.09
C PRO A 206 2.39 9.41 22.22
N GLU A 207 1.49 9.79 23.13
CA GLU A 207 1.02 8.91 24.22
C GLU A 207 0.34 7.64 23.69
N THR A 208 -0.16 7.64 22.46
CA THR A 208 -0.89 6.51 21.88
C THR A 208 0.00 5.33 21.55
N SER A 209 1.32 5.50 21.49
CA SER A 209 2.27 4.40 21.36
C SER A 209 2.13 3.39 22.52
N LEU A 210 1.90 3.90 23.74
CA LEU A 210 1.60 3.06 24.90
C LEU A 210 0.28 2.29 24.74
N TRP A 211 -0.76 2.98 24.25
CA TRP A 211 -2.06 2.36 24.05
C TRP A 211 -2.01 1.27 22.98
N SER A 212 -1.23 1.42 21.91
CA SER A 212 -0.98 0.36 20.93
C SER A 212 -0.52 -0.94 21.61
N SER A 213 0.49 -0.85 22.47
CA SER A 213 1.04 -2.01 23.19
C SER A 213 0.02 -2.65 24.14
N LEU A 214 -0.76 -1.82 24.85
CA LEU A 214 -1.81 -2.30 25.76
C LEU A 214 -2.94 -3.02 25.02
N PHE A 215 -3.43 -2.45 23.92
CA PHE A 215 -4.46 -3.06 23.08
C PHE A 215 -3.98 -4.36 22.44
N PHE A 216 -2.73 -4.39 22.00
CA PHE A 216 -2.13 -5.61 21.48
C PHE A 216 -2.07 -6.72 22.53
N LEU A 217 -1.71 -6.40 23.78
CA LEU A 217 -1.71 -7.37 24.88
C LEU A 217 -3.13 -7.85 25.24
N ASP A 218 -4.11 -6.95 25.25
CA ASP A 218 -5.52 -7.28 25.48
C ASP A 218 -6.07 -8.19 24.37
N ALA A 219 -5.75 -7.91 23.10
CA ALA A 219 -6.12 -8.77 21.97
C ALA A 219 -5.51 -10.17 22.10
N GLN A 220 -4.23 -10.28 22.49
CA GLN A 220 -3.57 -11.56 22.75
C GLN A 220 -4.24 -12.35 23.87
N THR A 221 -4.58 -11.66 24.97
CA THR A 221 -5.27 -12.25 26.12
C THR A 221 -6.63 -12.79 25.70
N ARG A 222 -7.44 -11.99 24.98
CA ARG A 222 -8.75 -12.41 24.47
C ARG A 222 -8.64 -13.59 23.52
N TRP A 223 -7.71 -13.55 22.58
CA TRP A 223 -7.48 -14.66 21.65
C TRP A 223 -7.14 -15.96 22.38
N SER A 224 -6.29 -15.90 23.41
CA SER A 224 -5.89 -17.08 24.18
C SER A 224 -7.01 -17.72 25.00
N GLN A 225 -8.10 -16.98 25.26
CA GLN A 225 -9.24 -17.44 26.04
C GLN A 225 -10.37 -18.03 25.17
N LEU A 226 -10.35 -17.79 23.86
CA LEU A 226 -11.36 -18.33 22.95
C LEU A 226 -11.17 -19.83 22.75
N ASN A 227 -12.26 -20.57 22.87
CA ASN A 227 -12.26 -21.98 22.48
C ASN A 227 -12.25 -22.13 20.96
N GLN A 228 -11.92 -23.32 20.47
CA GLN A 228 -11.78 -23.59 19.04
C GLN A 228 -13.01 -23.18 18.22
N ASP A 229 -14.23 -23.49 18.69
CA ASP A 229 -15.46 -23.18 17.95
C ASP A 229 -15.82 -21.69 18.02
N GLU A 230 -15.64 -21.05 19.18
CA GLU A 230 -15.88 -19.61 19.39
C GLU A 230 -14.92 -18.74 18.56
N SER A 231 -13.74 -19.26 18.26
CA SER A 231 -12.75 -18.56 17.46
C SER A 231 -13.10 -18.44 15.98
N ILE A 232 -14.01 -19.29 15.45
CA ILE A 232 -14.33 -19.36 14.01
C ILE A 232 -15.35 -18.29 13.64
N THR A 233 -14.87 -17.06 13.49
CA THR A 233 -15.68 -15.93 13.01
C THR A 233 -14.91 -15.09 12.00
N ILE A 234 -15.64 -14.35 11.15
CA ILE A 234 -15.04 -13.36 10.23
C ILE A 234 -14.27 -12.31 11.05
N SER A 235 -14.84 -11.82 12.15
CA SER A 235 -14.19 -10.83 13.02
C SER A 235 -12.89 -11.34 13.64
N SER A 236 -12.81 -12.62 14.02
CA SER A 236 -11.58 -13.24 14.52
C SER A 236 -10.51 -13.33 13.44
N LEU A 237 -10.88 -13.67 12.20
CA LEU A 237 -9.97 -13.68 11.05
C LEU A 237 -9.37 -12.29 10.86
N SER A 238 -10.20 -11.24 10.81
CA SER A 238 -9.77 -9.85 10.68
C SER A 238 -8.88 -9.42 11.84
N ALA A 239 -9.23 -9.79 13.07
CA ALA A 239 -8.45 -9.46 14.27
C ALA A 239 -7.04 -10.07 14.20
N LEU A 240 -6.92 -11.34 13.77
CA LEU A 240 -5.62 -11.99 13.60
C LEU A 240 -4.76 -11.32 12.53
N GLN A 241 -5.36 -10.74 11.49
CA GLN A 241 -4.61 -9.96 10.50
C GLN A 241 -4.05 -8.67 11.11
N PHE A 242 -4.82 -7.93 11.92
CA PHE A 242 -4.29 -6.79 12.65
C PHE A 242 -3.20 -7.19 13.66
N MET A 243 -3.41 -8.27 14.41
CA MET A 243 -2.41 -8.79 15.35
C MET A 243 -1.12 -9.20 14.63
N CYS A 244 -1.22 -9.77 13.42
CA CYS A 244 -0.07 -10.06 12.57
C CYS A 244 0.72 -8.78 12.27
N MET A 245 0.04 -7.76 11.73
CA MET A 245 0.70 -6.51 11.35
C MET A 245 1.31 -5.80 12.56
N THR A 246 0.57 -5.68 13.68
CA THR A 246 1.07 -5.07 14.92
C THR A 246 2.28 -5.81 15.51
N ALA A 247 2.26 -7.15 15.51
CA ALA A 247 3.41 -7.92 15.98
C ALA A 247 4.66 -7.62 15.12
N ILE A 248 4.52 -7.61 13.79
CA ILE A 248 5.63 -7.34 12.87
C ILE A 248 6.18 -5.92 13.08
N THR A 249 5.32 -4.91 13.20
CA THR A 249 5.78 -3.52 13.40
C THR A 249 6.40 -3.27 14.77
N HIS A 250 6.06 -4.09 15.77
CA HIS A 250 6.76 -4.15 17.06
C HIS A 250 8.10 -4.92 17.01
N GLY A 251 8.45 -5.54 15.88
CA GLY A 251 9.66 -6.34 15.71
C GLY A 251 9.54 -7.82 16.10
N GLN A 252 8.31 -8.31 16.27
CA GLN A 252 7.98 -9.67 16.70
C GLN A 252 7.53 -10.56 15.52
N ASP A 253 8.31 -10.55 14.44
CA ASP A 253 8.06 -11.25 13.18
C ASP A 253 7.53 -12.69 13.30
N ASN A 254 8.19 -13.55 14.10
CA ASN A 254 7.75 -14.94 14.27
C ASN A 254 6.32 -15.03 14.82
N LEU A 255 5.99 -14.18 15.79
CA LEU A 255 4.65 -14.09 16.37
C LEU A 255 3.66 -13.54 15.34
N GLY A 256 4.06 -12.53 14.57
CA GLY A 256 3.23 -11.98 13.50
C GLY A 256 2.90 -13.01 12.43
N LEU A 257 3.89 -13.78 11.97
CA LEU A 257 3.69 -14.86 11.01
C LEU A 257 2.84 -16.01 11.58
N GLU A 258 2.88 -16.25 12.90
CA GLU A 258 1.96 -17.19 13.55
C GLU A 258 0.50 -16.71 13.49
N TYR A 259 0.24 -15.43 13.78
CA TYR A 259 -1.11 -14.86 13.67
C TYR A 259 -1.62 -14.87 12.23
N LEU A 260 -0.75 -14.59 11.25
CA LEU A 260 -1.08 -14.71 9.83
C LEU A 260 -1.63 -16.11 9.51
N ARG A 261 -0.85 -17.15 9.84
CA ARG A 261 -1.24 -18.55 9.58
C ARG A 261 -2.55 -18.91 10.26
N LYS A 262 -2.73 -18.56 11.54
CA LYS A 262 -3.97 -18.81 12.27
C LYS A 262 -5.18 -18.15 11.60
N GLY A 263 -5.04 -16.91 11.11
CA GLY A 263 -6.12 -16.23 10.41
C GLY A 263 -6.47 -16.88 9.07
N LEU A 264 -5.46 -17.30 8.30
CA LEU A 264 -5.67 -18.07 7.07
C LEU A 264 -6.35 -19.42 7.35
N GLU A 265 -5.98 -20.11 8.42
CA GLU A 265 -6.63 -21.36 8.87
C GLU A 265 -8.10 -21.15 9.25
N LEU A 266 -8.45 -20.03 9.90
CA LEU A 266 -9.86 -19.70 10.18
C LEU A 266 -10.65 -19.51 8.89
N GLY A 267 -10.10 -18.78 7.92
CA GLY A 267 -10.73 -18.62 6.61
C GLY A 267 -10.88 -19.92 5.85
N GLN A 268 -9.92 -20.84 5.98
CA GLN A 268 -10.01 -22.17 5.41
C GLN A 268 -11.11 -23.01 6.06
N LYS A 269 -11.21 -22.99 7.40
CA LYS A 269 -12.30 -23.66 8.14
C LYS A 269 -13.69 -23.13 7.76
N MET A 270 -13.80 -21.84 7.48
CA MET A 270 -15.05 -21.21 7.01
C MET A 270 -15.33 -21.45 5.51
N GLY A 271 -14.38 -22.04 4.77
CA GLY A 271 -14.50 -22.25 3.33
C GLY A 271 -14.53 -20.95 2.52
N ILE A 272 -13.77 -19.93 2.97
CA ILE A 272 -13.62 -18.64 2.27
C ILE A 272 -12.18 -18.34 1.83
N LEU A 273 -11.18 -19.10 2.32
CA LEU A 273 -9.75 -18.97 1.97
C LEU A 273 -9.08 -20.33 1.74
N ASN A 274 -7.99 -20.36 0.96
CA ASN A 274 -7.11 -21.53 0.76
C ASN A 274 -7.87 -22.84 0.48
N ILE A 275 -8.86 -22.78 -0.41
CA ILE A 275 -9.69 -23.92 -0.77
C ILE A 275 -9.04 -24.64 -1.94
N GLU A 276 -8.59 -25.87 -1.72
CA GLU A 276 -8.03 -26.68 -2.80
C GLU A 276 -9.14 -27.15 -3.76
N PRO A 277 -8.91 -27.08 -5.08
CA PRO A 277 -9.90 -27.46 -6.08
C PRO A 277 -10.32 -28.94 -5.99
N ASP A 278 -9.51 -29.83 -5.39
CA ASP A 278 -9.78 -31.28 -5.36
C ASP A 278 -10.60 -31.75 -4.13
N MET A 279 -10.89 -30.88 -3.15
CA MET A 279 -11.58 -31.24 -1.88
C MET A 279 -13.11 -31.04 -1.91
N GLN A 280 -13.73 -31.07 -3.10
CA GLN A 280 -15.12 -30.63 -3.31
C GLN A 280 -16.16 -31.73 -3.02
N SER A 281 -16.77 -31.70 -1.82
CA SER A 281 -18.07 -32.34 -1.56
C SER A 281 -19.24 -31.34 -1.43
N HIS A 282 -18.97 -30.06 -1.19
CA HIS A 282 -19.96 -28.97 -1.18
C HIS A 282 -19.38 -27.68 -1.78
N PRO A 283 -20.21 -26.78 -2.37
CA PRO A 283 -19.74 -25.50 -2.85
C PRO A 283 -19.12 -24.70 -1.70
N PRO A 284 -17.91 -24.16 -1.86
CA PRO A 284 -17.30 -23.32 -0.82
C PRO A 284 -18.22 -22.13 -0.48
N ALA A 285 -18.23 -21.77 0.80
CA ALA A 285 -19.03 -20.66 1.35
C ALA A 285 -20.55 -20.72 1.10
N SER A 286 -21.14 -21.91 0.91
CA SER A 286 -22.59 -22.06 0.68
C SER A 286 -23.47 -21.50 1.81
N TRP A 287 -22.93 -21.39 3.03
CA TRP A 287 -23.61 -20.81 4.18
C TRP A 287 -23.86 -19.29 4.06
N LEU A 288 -23.20 -18.62 3.11
CA LEU A 288 -23.41 -17.19 2.80
C LEU A 288 -24.67 -16.95 1.96
N ILE A 289 -25.26 -17.98 1.36
CA ILE A 289 -26.42 -17.85 0.48
C ILE A 289 -27.61 -17.28 1.26
N GLY A 290 -28.17 -16.18 0.78
CA GLY A 290 -29.31 -15.48 1.42
C GLY A 290 -28.92 -14.50 2.53
N TYR A 291 -27.62 -14.28 2.77
CA TYR A 291 -27.12 -13.37 3.80
C TYR A 291 -26.20 -12.29 3.19
N PRO A 292 -26.74 -11.18 2.64
CA PRO A 292 -25.97 -10.18 1.89
C PRO A 292 -24.86 -9.53 2.72
N ASP A 293 -25.15 -9.12 3.96
CA ASP A 293 -24.15 -8.55 4.87
C ASP A 293 -22.99 -9.53 5.15
N TRP A 294 -23.29 -10.82 5.33
CA TRP A 294 -22.25 -11.84 5.53
C TRP A 294 -21.44 -12.10 4.26
N ARG A 295 -22.07 -12.08 3.07
CA ARG A 295 -21.36 -12.17 1.78
C ARG A 295 -20.34 -11.04 1.65
N ARG A 296 -20.77 -9.81 1.95
CA ARG A 296 -19.92 -8.61 1.89
C ARG A 296 -18.79 -8.66 2.92
N ALA A 297 -19.10 -8.99 4.17
CA ALA A 297 -18.11 -9.14 5.22
C ALA A 297 -17.07 -10.23 4.91
N ALA A 298 -17.51 -11.38 4.39
CA ALA A 298 -16.62 -12.47 4.01
C ALA A 298 -15.71 -12.08 2.85
N SER A 299 -16.24 -11.39 1.83
CA SER A 299 -15.47 -10.90 0.68
C SER A 299 -14.33 -9.99 1.13
N TYR A 300 -14.63 -8.92 1.88
CA TYR A 300 -13.62 -7.97 2.36
C TYR A 300 -12.59 -8.65 3.28
N ALA A 301 -13.02 -9.48 4.22
CA ALA A 301 -12.10 -10.12 5.16
C ALA A 301 -11.19 -11.16 4.49
N ALA A 302 -11.73 -11.99 3.59
CA ALA A 302 -10.94 -13.01 2.89
C ALA A 302 -9.96 -12.38 1.91
N TRP A 303 -10.42 -11.47 1.04
CA TRP A 303 -9.55 -10.81 0.07
C TRP A 303 -8.53 -9.89 0.76
N GLY A 304 -8.91 -9.21 1.86
CA GLY A 304 -7.97 -8.47 2.70
C GLY A 304 -6.86 -9.35 3.28
N ALA A 305 -7.21 -10.50 3.87
CA ALA A 305 -6.23 -11.45 4.38
C ALA A 305 -5.34 -12.06 3.28
N TYR A 306 -5.90 -12.34 2.10
CA TYR A 306 -5.14 -12.79 0.94
C TYR A 306 -4.12 -11.73 0.47
N ASN A 307 -4.55 -10.46 0.36
CA ASN A 307 -3.68 -9.35 -0.03
C ASN A 307 -2.57 -9.13 0.99
N LEU A 308 -2.88 -9.18 2.29
CA LEU A 308 -1.89 -9.09 3.36
C LEU A 308 -0.86 -10.21 3.28
N ALA A 309 -1.31 -11.46 3.13
CA ALA A 309 -0.42 -12.61 3.00
C ALA A 309 0.48 -12.52 1.76
N SER A 310 -0.05 -11.98 0.65
CA SER A 310 0.69 -11.74 -0.59
C SER A 310 1.75 -10.64 -0.40
N MET A 311 1.39 -9.55 0.29
CA MET A 311 2.32 -8.48 0.65
C MET A 311 3.43 -8.96 1.58
N ILE A 312 3.10 -9.74 2.61
CA ILE A 312 4.08 -10.37 3.52
C ILE A 312 5.01 -11.30 2.74
N SER A 313 4.52 -11.98 1.70
CA SER A 313 5.35 -12.83 0.86
C SER A 313 6.47 -12.04 0.16
N LEU A 314 6.21 -10.81 -0.27
CA LEU A 314 7.23 -9.92 -0.83
C LEU A 314 8.26 -9.46 0.21
N HIS A 315 7.83 -9.15 1.44
CA HIS A 315 8.73 -8.63 2.47
C HIS A 315 9.64 -9.70 3.07
N PHE A 316 9.12 -10.93 3.24
CA PHE A 316 9.84 -12.02 3.91
C PHE A 316 10.41 -13.08 2.97
N HIS A 317 10.09 -13.00 1.67
CA HIS A 317 10.38 -14.06 0.68
C HIS A 317 9.88 -15.43 1.16
N LYS A 318 8.65 -15.46 1.72
CA LYS A 318 7.99 -16.65 2.26
C LYS A 318 6.53 -16.65 1.87
N VAL A 319 6.07 -17.72 1.23
CA VAL A 319 4.66 -17.84 0.82
C VAL A 319 3.87 -18.65 1.84
N GLU A 320 2.86 -18.01 2.43
CA GLU A 320 1.93 -18.59 3.41
C GLU A 320 0.51 -18.80 2.84
N VAL A 321 0.21 -18.19 1.69
CA VAL A 321 -1.11 -18.27 1.05
C VAL A 321 -1.07 -19.19 -0.18
N GLU A 322 -2.06 -20.08 -0.28
CA GLU A 322 -2.08 -21.13 -1.30
C GLU A 322 -2.93 -20.79 -2.51
N ALA A 323 -4.09 -20.20 -2.31
CA ALA A 323 -4.98 -19.89 -3.41
C ALA A 323 -5.69 -18.57 -3.14
N ALA A 324 -6.00 -17.87 -4.23
CA ALA A 324 -6.92 -16.75 -4.17
C ALA A 324 -8.28 -17.21 -3.59
N PRO A 325 -8.98 -16.34 -2.84
CA PRO A 325 -10.33 -16.64 -2.36
C PRO A 325 -11.24 -17.07 -3.51
N GLY A 326 -12.02 -18.14 -3.30
CA GLY A 326 -13.02 -18.62 -4.28
C GLY A 326 -14.35 -17.86 -4.25
N ILE A 327 -14.42 -16.78 -3.48
CA ILE A 327 -15.60 -15.91 -3.34
C ILE A 327 -15.39 -14.60 -4.11
N MET A 328 -16.47 -13.89 -4.40
CA MET A 328 -16.43 -12.64 -5.16
C MET A 328 -15.49 -11.61 -4.53
N MET A 329 -14.77 -10.87 -5.37
CA MET A 329 -13.93 -9.76 -4.93
C MET A 329 -14.78 -8.62 -4.34
N PRO A 330 -14.21 -7.82 -3.44
CA PRO A 330 -14.76 -6.53 -3.06
C PRO A 330 -14.99 -5.63 -4.29
N GLY A 331 -15.97 -4.72 -4.24
CA GLY A 331 -16.43 -3.99 -5.42
C GLY A 331 -17.40 -4.82 -6.28
N ASP A 332 -16.97 -6.00 -6.78
CA ASP A 332 -17.86 -6.88 -7.57
C ASP A 332 -19.06 -7.36 -6.74
N ILE A 333 -18.82 -7.71 -5.46
CA ILE A 333 -19.90 -8.10 -4.56
C ILE A 333 -20.84 -6.93 -4.25
N ASP A 334 -20.32 -5.71 -4.19
CA ASP A 334 -21.09 -4.51 -3.88
C ASP A 334 -21.98 -4.15 -5.06
N ASP A 335 -21.45 -4.20 -6.28
CA ASP A 335 -22.21 -4.02 -7.52
C ASP A 335 -23.35 -5.04 -7.65
N VAL A 336 -23.08 -6.31 -7.37
CA VAL A 336 -24.11 -7.35 -7.43
C VAL A 336 -25.19 -7.11 -6.38
N LEU A 337 -24.82 -6.83 -5.13
CA LEU A 337 -25.80 -6.61 -4.07
C LEU A 337 -26.62 -5.33 -4.29
N ALA A 338 -26.00 -4.24 -4.76
CA ALA A 338 -26.72 -3.02 -5.12
C ALA A 338 -27.76 -3.26 -6.24
N SER A 339 -27.40 -4.09 -7.23
CA SER A 339 -28.33 -4.49 -8.30
C SER A 339 -29.47 -5.39 -7.81
N GLU A 340 -29.24 -6.21 -6.78
CA GLU A 340 -30.27 -7.03 -6.12
C GLU A 340 -31.23 -6.17 -5.28
N GLU A 341 -30.74 -5.05 -4.74
CA GLU A 341 -31.46 -4.14 -3.83
C GLU A 341 -32.17 -2.97 -4.55
N ASP A 342 -32.06 -2.87 -5.88
CA ASP A 342 -32.63 -1.80 -6.72
C ASP A 342 -32.15 -0.39 -6.30
N GLU A 343 -30.94 -0.31 -5.72
CA GLU A 343 -30.31 0.94 -5.31
C GLU A 343 -29.50 1.56 -6.48
N SER A 344 -29.48 2.88 -6.57
CA SER A 344 -28.67 3.58 -7.56
C SER A 344 -27.18 3.35 -7.25
N ASN A 345 -26.51 2.60 -8.13
CA ASN A 345 -25.11 2.23 -7.95
C ASN A 345 -24.22 3.49 -8.05
N VAL A 346 -23.67 3.93 -6.93
CA VAL A 346 -22.56 4.91 -6.92
C VAL A 346 -21.29 4.10 -6.65
N PRO A 347 -20.40 3.94 -7.65
CA PRO A 347 -19.14 3.24 -7.46
C PRO A 347 -18.38 3.82 -6.28
N SER A 348 -18.02 2.97 -5.32
CA SER A 348 -17.17 3.35 -4.22
C SER A 348 -15.72 3.29 -4.69
N ILE A 349 -15.03 4.44 -4.73
CA ILE A 349 -13.60 4.53 -5.09
C ILE A 349 -12.76 3.54 -4.26
N HIS A 350 -13.12 3.31 -2.99
CA HIS A 350 -12.47 2.33 -2.12
C HIS A 350 -12.66 0.89 -2.61
N GLY A 351 -13.82 0.57 -3.17
CA GLY A 351 -14.10 -0.73 -3.80
C GLY A 351 -13.26 -0.95 -5.06
N ASP A 352 -13.09 0.08 -5.88
CA ASP A 352 -12.30 0.00 -7.13
C ASP A 352 -10.80 -0.20 -6.87
N VAL A 353 -10.22 0.55 -5.92
CA VAL A 353 -8.82 0.38 -5.51
C VAL A 353 -8.58 -1.04 -5.00
N LEU A 354 -9.48 -1.54 -4.17
CA LEU A 354 -9.37 -2.86 -3.58
C LEU A 354 -9.52 -3.97 -4.63
N LYS A 355 -10.50 -3.85 -5.53
CA LYS A 355 -10.68 -4.77 -6.65
C LYS A 355 -9.45 -4.82 -7.55
N ALA A 356 -8.89 -3.66 -7.90
CA ALA A 356 -7.66 -3.56 -8.67
C ALA A 356 -6.49 -4.23 -7.95
N SER A 357 -6.33 -3.99 -6.63
CA SER A 357 -5.31 -4.62 -5.79
C SER A 357 -5.48 -6.14 -5.73
N CYS A 358 -6.71 -6.63 -5.54
CA CYS A 358 -7.00 -8.07 -5.49
C CYS A 358 -6.59 -8.75 -6.80
N LYS A 359 -6.97 -8.19 -7.96
CA LYS A 359 -6.55 -8.68 -9.28
C LYS A 359 -5.03 -8.70 -9.40
N LEU A 360 -4.35 -7.62 -9.01
CA LEU A 360 -2.89 -7.53 -9.02
C LEU A 360 -2.24 -8.66 -8.22
N TRP A 361 -2.74 -8.94 -7.01
CA TRP A 361 -2.22 -10.02 -6.17
C TRP A 361 -2.54 -11.42 -6.71
N THR A 362 -3.59 -11.61 -7.51
CA THR A 362 -3.79 -12.89 -8.22
C THR A 362 -2.72 -13.16 -9.28
N ILE A 363 -2.10 -12.11 -9.84
CA ILE A 363 -0.95 -12.22 -10.75
C ILE A 363 0.34 -12.47 -9.95
N PHE A 364 0.55 -11.75 -8.84
CA PHE A 364 1.79 -11.86 -8.06
C PHE A 364 1.96 -13.13 -7.25
N THR A 365 0.91 -13.66 -6.65
CA THR A 365 1.05 -14.83 -5.77
C THR A 365 1.65 -16.05 -6.48
N PRO A 366 1.25 -16.41 -7.71
CA PRO A 366 1.93 -17.43 -8.51
C PRO A 366 3.43 -17.13 -8.74
N VAL A 367 3.78 -15.86 -8.97
CA VAL A 367 5.17 -15.40 -9.10
C VAL A 367 5.93 -15.64 -7.81
N ALA A 368 5.42 -15.13 -6.68
CA ALA A 368 6.03 -15.32 -5.36
C ALA A 368 6.23 -16.80 -5.03
N LYS A 369 5.27 -17.67 -5.35
CA LYS A 369 5.42 -19.14 -5.18
C LYS A 369 6.55 -19.73 -6.00
N SER A 370 6.65 -19.31 -7.26
CA SER A 370 7.67 -19.79 -8.18
C SER A 370 9.06 -19.40 -7.68
N TYR A 371 9.24 -18.14 -7.26
CA TYR A 371 10.52 -17.61 -6.78
C TYR A 371 10.91 -18.10 -5.38
N TYR A 372 9.99 -18.05 -4.42
CA TYR A 372 10.34 -18.23 -3.00
C TYR A 372 10.15 -19.66 -2.47
N ARG A 373 9.29 -20.48 -3.10
CA ARG A 373 9.02 -21.84 -2.63
C ARG A 373 9.63 -22.89 -3.56
N GLN A 374 9.38 -22.74 -4.85
CA GLN A 374 9.81 -23.74 -5.83
C GLN A 374 11.26 -23.53 -6.26
N GLY A 375 11.84 -22.35 -5.94
CA GLY A 375 13.21 -21.99 -6.25
C GLY A 375 13.51 -22.34 -7.70
N ILE A 376 12.84 -21.66 -8.64
CA ILE A 376 12.86 -22.02 -10.07
C ILE A 376 14.27 -22.48 -10.43
N ASN A 377 14.39 -23.74 -10.85
CA ASN A 377 15.63 -24.31 -11.31
C ASN A 377 15.89 -23.72 -12.72
N MET A 378 16.26 -22.44 -12.76
CA MET A 378 16.49 -21.57 -13.93
C MET A 378 17.71 -22.03 -14.76
N SER A 379 17.90 -23.33 -14.90
CA SER A 379 18.89 -23.91 -15.81
C SER A 379 18.50 -23.67 -17.28
N ASP A 380 17.20 -23.50 -17.57
CA ASP A 380 16.68 -23.12 -18.88
C ASP A 380 16.26 -21.64 -18.93
N LYS A 381 17.12 -20.82 -19.54
CA LYS A 381 16.88 -19.38 -19.73
C LYS A 381 15.69 -19.09 -20.65
N ALA A 382 15.36 -19.98 -21.59
CA ALA A 382 14.26 -19.75 -22.52
C ALA A 382 12.90 -19.92 -21.81
N ALA A 383 12.76 -20.96 -20.99
CA ALA A 383 11.58 -21.18 -20.17
C ALA A 383 11.37 -20.06 -19.14
N SER A 384 12.47 -19.55 -18.55
CA SER A 384 12.44 -18.38 -17.68
C SER A 384 11.91 -17.12 -18.37
N LEU A 385 12.35 -16.88 -19.61
CA LEU A 385 11.97 -15.68 -20.35
C LEU A 385 10.50 -15.76 -20.78
N ASP A 386 10.05 -16.91 -21.28
CA ASP A 386 8.64 -17.15 -21.64
C ASP A 386 7.71 -16.99 -20.43
N TYR A 387 8.14 -17.47 -19.25
CA TYR A 387 7.40 -17.24 -18.00
C TYR A 387 7.31 -15.74 -17.65
N ALA A 388 8.43 -15.04 -17.70
CA ALA A 388 8.48 -13.60 -17.40
C ALA A 388 7.64 -12.78 -18.39
N GLU A 389 7.68 -13.11 -19.68
CA GLU A 389 6.88 -12.47 -20.72
C GLU A 389 5.37 -12.67 -20.47
N LYS A 390 4.95 -13.86 -20.08
CA LYS A 390 3.53 -14.14 -19.73
C LYS A 390 3.06 -13.31 -18.55
N VAL A 391 3.87 -13.24 -17.48
CA VAL A 391 3.56 -12.41 -16.30
C VAL A 391 3.48 -10.94 -16.70
N TYR A 392 4.42 -10.47 -17.53
CA TYR A 392 4.42 -9.10 -18.02
C TYR A 392 3.15 -8.78 -18.82
N GLN A 393 2.74 -9.66 -19.74
CA GLN A 393 1.49 -9.49 -20.50
C GLN A 393 0.25 -9.45 -19.60
N GLN A 394 0.22 -10.27 -18.53
CA GLN A 394 -0.86 -10.22 -17.54
C GLN A 394 -0.92 -8.89 -16.81
N LEU A 395 0.24 -8.32 -16.45
CA LEU A 395 0.32 -6.99 -15.81
C LEU A 395 -0.15 -5.89 -16.76
N LEU A 396 0.20 -5.95 -18.05
CA LEU A 396 -0.29 -4.98 -19.03
C LEU A 396 -1.81 -5.08 -19.23
N SER A 397 -2.33 -6.30 -19.37
CA SER A 397 -3.79 -6.52 -19.47
C SER A 397 -4.53 -6.03 -18.22
N TRP A 398 -3.94 -6.22 -17.04
CA TRP A 398 -4.49 -5.68 -15.80
C TRP A 398 -4.48 -4.15 -15.79
N ALA A 399 -3.40 -3.52 -16.26
CA ALA A 399 -3.29 -2.06 -16.34
C ALA A 399 -4.34 -1.45 -17.30
N ASP A 400 -4.64 -2.14 -18.41
CA ASP A 400 -5.66 -1.72 -19.38
C ASP A 400 -7.09 -1.79 -18.83
N GLU A 401 -7.34 -2.62 -17.82
CA GLU A 401 -8.65 -2.80 -17.20
C GLU A 401 -8.94 -1.81 -16.06
N LEU A 402 -7.98 -0.93 -15.71
CA LEU A 402 -8.15 -0.03 -14.58
C LEU A 402 -9.15 1.11 -14.88
N PRO A 403 -10.03 1.45 -13.93
CA PRO A 403 -10.90 2.63 -14.05
C PRO A 403 -10.09 3.92 -14.08
N LEU A 404 -10.63 4.95 -14.76
CA LEU A 404 -10.01 6.27 -14.87
C LEU A 404 -9.91 6.98 -13.51
N GLU A 405 -10.80 6.62 -12.58
CA GLU A 405 -10.87 7.10 -11.20
C GLU A 405 -9.61 6.72 -10.40
N LEU A 406 -8.82 5.74 -10.87
CA LEU A 406 -7.57 5.31 -10.24
C LEU A 406 -6.34 6.05 -10.74
N VAL A 407 -6.48 7.03 -11.65
CA VAL A 407 -5.35 7.89 -12.06
C VAL A 407 -4.89 8.71 -10.84
N PRO A 408 -3.58 8.75 -10.51
CA PRO A 408 -3.07 9.59 -9.43
C PRO A 408 -3.37 11.06 -9.68
N GLN A 409 -3.94 11.73 -8.68
CA GLN A 409 -4.23 13.16 -8.68
C GLN A 409 -4.03 13.72 -7.27
N ASP A 410 -3.78 15.02 -7.17
CA ASP A 410 -3.64 15.72 -5.90
C ASP A 410 -4.87 15.49 -5.01
N GLY A 411 -4.66 15.03 -3.78
CA GLY A 411 -5.74 14.76 -2.82
C GLY A 411 -6.41 13.39 -2.96
N ASN A 412 -5.91 12.51 -3.84
CA ASN A 412 -6.36 11.12 -3.90
C ASN A 412 -6.05 10.35 -2.60
N SER A 413 -6.81 9.29 -2.36
CA SER A 413 -6.60 8.44 -1.17
C SER A 413 -5.25 7.71 -1.22
N GLN A 414 -4.70 7.41 -0.03
CA GLN A 414 -3.48 6.61 0.09
C GLN A 414 -3.55 5.29 -0.66
N GLY A 415 -4.75 4.68 -0.76
CA GLY A 415 -4.98 3.44 -1.49
C GLY A 415 -4.60 3.53 -2.97
N ILE A 416 -4.87 4.67 -3.61
CA ILE A 416 -4.50 4.89 -5.02
C ILE A 416 -2.98 4.95 -5.14
N HIS A 417 -2.31 5.79 -4.35
CA HIS A 417 -0.84 5.90 -4.40
C HIS A 417 -0.14 4.55 -4.13
N MET A 418 -0.65 3.77 -3.17
CA MET A 418 -0.16 2.42 -2.89
C MET A 418 -0.38 1.45 -4.05
N LEU A 419 -1.52 1.51 -4.74
CA LEU A 419 -1.76 0.66 -5.90
C LEU A 419 -0.70 0.89 -6.99
N HIS A 420 -0.40 2.14 -7.28
CA HIS A 420 0.64 2.52 -8.26
C HIS A 420 2.02 2.06 -7.83
N GLU A 421 2.34 2.19 -6.55
CA GLU A 421 3.60 1.70 -5.99
C GLU A 421 3.75 0.18 -6.16
N LEU A 422 2.79 -0.62 -5.69
CA LEU A 422 2.85 -2.09 -5.73
C LEU A 422 2.92 -2.62 -7.17
N SER A 423 2.26 -1.94 -8.10
CA SER A 423 2.30 -2.32 -9.50
C SER A 423 3.66 -2.08 -10.16
N SER A 424 4.43 -1.12 -9.64
CA SER A 424 5.73 -0.72 -10.20
C SER A 424 6.92 -1.50 -9.62
N ALA A 425 6.85 -1.97 -8.37
CA ALA A 425 7.89 -2.76 -7.69
C ALA A 425 8.44 -3.98 -8.47
N PRO A 426 7.61 -4.78 -9.17
CA PRO A 426 8.02 -6.00 -9.88
C PRO A 426 8.81 -5.75 -11.17
N LEU A 427 8.72 -4.57 -11.78
CA LEU A 427 9.33 -4.29 -13.09
C LEU A 427 10.87 -4.29 -13.04
N ARG A 428 11.47 -4.30 -11.84
CA ARG A 428 12.92 -4.46 -11.68
C ARG A 428 13.40 -5.89 -11.86
N THR A 429 12.53 -6.88 -11.72
CA THR A 429 12.86 -8.24 -12.16
C THR A 429 13.06 -8.35 -13.68
N LEU A 430 12.69 -7.31 -14.44
CA LEU A 430 12.77 -7.26 -15.91
C LEU A 430 13.88 -6.33 -16.46
N LYS A 431 14.83 -5.86 -15.64
CA LYS A 431 15.97 -4.99 -16.08
C LYS A 431 15.54 -3.71 -16.84
N ALA A 432 14.56 -2.98 -16.33
CA ALA A 432 14.45 -1.57 -16.68
C ALA A 432 15.47 -0.79 -15.83
N ASP A 433 16.55 -0.32 -16.44
CA ASP A 433 17.75 0.22 -15.76
C ASP A 433 17.54 1.53 -14.96
N ASN A 434 16.31 2.07 -14.84
CA ASN A 434 16.10 3.38 -14.20
C ASN A 434 15.03 3.35 -13.10
N ALA A 435 15.32 4.02 -11.98
CA ALA A 435 14.47 4.17 -10.80
C ALA A 435 13.36 5.24 -10.94
N THR A 436 13.19 5.83 -12.13
CA THR A 436 12.50 7.10 -12.36
C THR A 436 11.03 7.17 -11.92
N PRO A 437 10.19 6.13 -12.08
CA PRO A 437 8.80 6.20 -11.63
C PRO A 437 8.67 6.13 -10.10
N GLN A 438 9.44 5.25 -9.46
CA GLN A 438 9.37 4.99 -8.01
C GLN A 438 9.95 6.15 -7.20
N THR A 439 11.08 6.71 -7.64
CA THR A 439 11.69 7.88 -6.99
C THR A 439 10.77 9.10 -7.02
N ARG A 440 10.01 9.27 -8.10
CA ARG A 440 9.05 10.38 -8.26
C ARG A 440 7.78 10.18 -7.45
N LEU A 441 7.26 8.96 -7.35
CA LEU A 441 6.14 8.62 -6.46
C LEU A 441 6.49 8.93 -5.00
N LEU A 442 7.70 8.57 -4.58
CA LEU A 442 8.20 8.85 -3.24
C LEU A 442 8.35 10.36 -2.97
N LEU A 443 8.83 11.13 -3.96
CA LEU A 443 8.90 12.59 -3.90
C LEU A 443 7.51 13.25 -3.84
N SER A 444 6.60 12.86 -4.73
CA SER A 444 5.20 13.34 -4.77
C SER A 444 4.51 13.08 -3.44
N HIS A 445 4.63 11.87 -2.89
CA HIS A 445 4.09 11.56 -1.58
C HIS A 445 4.67 12.45 -0.47
N ARG A 446 6.00 12.65 -0.46
CA ARG A 446 6.67 13.51 0.52
C ARG A 446 6.24 14.97 0.43
N LEU A 447 5.93 15.45 -0.77
CA LEU A 447 5.49 16.82 -1.02
C LEU A 447 4.00 17.02 -0.70
N GLU A 448 3.17 16.03 -1.00
CA GLU A 448 1.71 16.17 -0.96
C GLU A 448 1.09 15.74 0.38
N MET A 449 1.72 14.80 1.10
CA MET A 449 1.09 14.12 2.24
C MET A 449 1.73 14.49 3.58
N GLY A 450 0.96 15.05 4.52
CA GLY A 450 1.43 15.39 5.86
C GLY A 450 1.70 14.18 6.78
N PRO A 451 2.30 14.38 7.97
CA PRO A 451 2.62 13.31 8.92
C PRO A 451 1.40 12.55 9.46
N GLU A 452 0.20 13.14 9.37
CA GLU A 452 -1.07 12.49 9.66
C GLU A 452 -1.42 11.36 8.67
N VAL A 453 -0.76 11.31 7.51
CA VAL A 453 -0.95 10.31 6.45
C VAL A 453 0.11 9.20 6.53
N LEU A 454 0.96 9.21 7.56
CA LEU A 454 2.05 8.27 7.72
C LEU A 454 1.53 6.82 7.86
N SER A 455 1.69 6.02 6.81
CA SER A 455 1.34 4.60 6.81
C SER A 455 2.58 3.75 6.61
N ILE A 456 2.69 2.66 7.38
CA ILE A 456 3.84 1.76 7.31
C ILE A 456 3.95 1.05 5.95
N PHE A 457 2.86 0.96 5.18
CA PHE A 457 2.89 0.34 3.84
C PHE A 457 3.89 1.02 2.87
N TRP A 458 4.17 2.32 3.06
CA TRP A 458 5.16 3.09 2.28
C TRP A 458 6.61 2.59 2.36
N GLN A 459 6.93 1.79 3.37
CA GLN A 459 8.28 1.25 3.52
C GLN A 459 8.68 0.35 2.33
N SER A 460 7.72 -0.31 1.67
CA SER A 460 7.99 -1.09 0.46
C SER A 460 8.62 -0.18 -0.59
N CYS A 461 8.00 0.95 -0.90
CA CYS A 461 8.51 1.99 -1.80
C CYS A 461 9.94 2.35 -1.44
N ILE A 462 10.16 2.70 -0.17
CA ILE A 462 11.45 3.17 0.30
C ILE A 462 12.52 2.10 0.11
N ILE A 463 12.21 0.83 0.42
CA ILE A 463 13.15 -0.29 0.26
C ILE A 463 13.48 -0.49 -1.23
N TYR A 464 12.47 -0.52 -2.10
CA TYR A 464 12.70 -0.66 -3.54
C TYR A 464 13.52 0.51 -4.06
N VAL A 465 13.12 1.76 -3.80
CA VAL A 465 13.86 2.96 -4.23
C VAL A 465 15.30 2.94 -3.71
N ALA A 466 15.53 2.63 -2.44
CA ALA A 466 16.87 2.53 -1.87
C ALA A 466 17.72 1.49 -2.61
N ASN A 467 17.18 0.30 -2.91
CA ASN A 467 17.89 -0.69 -3.72
C ASN A 467 18.17 -0.17 -5.13
N ALA A 468 17.28 0.64 -5.72
CA ALA A 468 17.45 1.17 -7.08
C ALA A 468 18.68 2.05 -7.11
N VAL A 469 18.70 2.98 -6.17
CA VAL A 469 19.66 4.06 -6.10
C VAL A 469 21.02 3.50 -5.69
N ILE A 470 21.06 2.56 -4.73
CA ILE A 470 22.31 1.96 -4.26
C ILE A 470 23.01 1.14 -5.36
N HIS A 471 22.23 0.49 -6.22
CA HIS A 471 22.75 -0.43 -7.24
C HIS A 471 22.72 0.15 -8.67
N GLY A 472 22.09 1.31 -8.86
CA GLY A 472 21.94 1.97 -10.15
C GLY A 472 23.20 2.67 -10.64
N GLU A 473 23.13 3.18 -11.87
CA GLU A 473 24.24 3.86 -12.54
C GLU A 473 24.22 5.39 -12.40
N ASP A 474 23.23 5.94 -11.67
CA ASP A 474 23.06 7.38 -11.45
C ASP A 474 24.30 8.05 -10.84
N ASP A 475 24.39 9.37 -10.98
CA ASP A 475 25.51 10.13 -10.42
C ASP A 475 25.51 10.13 -8.88
N GLN A 476 26.67 10.43 -8.30
CA GLN A 476 26.86 10.33 -6.85
C GLN A 476 26.00 11.32 -6.06
N GLU A 477 25.72 12.51 -6.60
CA GLU A 477 24.92 13.54 -5.93
C GLU A 477 23.44 13.12 -5.92
N GLU A 478 22.94 12.63 -7.05
CA GLU A 478 21.58 12.08 -7.18
C GLU A 478 21.37 10.88 -6.25
N LYS A 479 22.36 9.98 -6.18
CA LYS A 479 22.34 8.85 -5.24
C LYS A 479 22.25 9.30 -3.79
N GLN A 480 23.06 10.29 -3.40
CA GLN A 480 23.05 10.82 -2.05
C GLN A 480 21.71 11.48 -1.71
N PHE A 481 21.13 12.24 -2.65
CA PHE A 481 19.83 12.88 -2.48
C PHE A 481 18.73 11.86 -2.17
N PHE A 482 18.55 10.84 -3.02
CA PHE A 482 17.46 9.88 -2.83
C PHE A 482 17.66 8.99 -1.61
N ILE A 483 18.91 8.65 -1.27
CA ILE A 483 19.18 7.89 -0.05
C ILE A 483 18.88 8.71 1.20
N GLN A 484 19.23 10.00 1.23
CA GLN A 484 18.86 10.86 2.35
C GLN A 484 17.34 10.99 2.47
N LEU A 485 16.62 11.11 1.35
CA LEU A 485 15.17 11.14 1.33
C LEU A 485 14.55 9.84 1.87
N CYS A 486 15.07 8.68 1.48
CA CYS A 486 14.66 7.37 1.99
C CYS A 486 14.88 7.27 3.51
N LEU A 487 16.05 7.68 4.00
CA LEU A 487 16.36 7.63 5.42
C LEU A 487 15.47 8.58 6.23
N ALA A 488 15.19 9.79 5.74
CA ALA A 488 14.25 10.71 6.38
C ALA A 488 12.83 10.12 6.42
N GLY A 489 12.38 9.46 5.35
CA GLY A 489 11.10 8.75 5.30
C GLY A 489 10.99 7.68 6.39
N LEU A 490 12.01 6.84 6.51
CA LEU A 490 12.06 5.78 7.50
C LEU A 490 12.21 6.30 8.94
N GLN A 491 12.91 7.43 9.14
CA GLN A 491 13.01 8.09 10.45
C GLN A 491 11.67 8.68 10.89
N GLU A 492 10.88 9.24 9.98
CA GLU A 492 9.50 9.64 10.29
C GLU A 492 8.63 8.43 10.63
N LEU A 493 8.73 7.34 9.85
CA LEU A 493 8.04 6.08 10.17
C LEU A 493 8.41 5.56 11.56
N PHE A 494 9.66 5.75 11.98
CA PHE A 494 10.13 5.34 13.30
C PHE A 494 9.47 6.11 14.45
N LEU A 495 8.81 7.26 14.21
CA LEU A 495 7.99 7.93 15.24
C LEU A 495 6.80 7.07 15.68
N SER A 496 6.26 6.26 14.76
CA SER A 496 5.07 5.44 14.95
C SER A 496 5.36 3.94 15.02
N TYR A 497 6.37 3.47 14.29
CA TYR A 497 6.63 2.05 14.07
C TYR A 497 8.08 1.70 14.45
N ARG A 498 8.24 0.95 15.54
CA ARG A 498 9.56 0.60 16.10
C ARG A 498 10.47 -0.11 15.09
N ILE A 499 9.90 -0.95 14.23
CA ILE A 499 10.62 -1.68 13.18
C ILE A 499 11.42 -0.77 12.24
N SER A 500 10.90 0.43 11.96
CA SER A 500 11.51 1.35 10.99
C SER A 500 12.89 1.82 11.42
N GLY A 501 13.18 1.91 12.71
CA GLY A 501 14.52 2.23 13.21
C GLY A 501 15.57 1.19 12.80
N THR A 502 15.20 -0.09 12.81
CA THR A 502 16.07 -1.17 12.32
C THR A 502 16.23 -1.10 10.80
N ILE A 503 15.18 -0.72 10.07
CA ILE A 503 15.24 -0.54 8.62
C ILE A 503 16.16 0.64 8.24
N VAL A 504 16.08 1.78 8.96
CA VAL A 504 17.00 2.93 8.81
C VAL A 504 18.45 2.45 8.90
N LYS A 505 18.78 1.70 9.96
CA LYS A 505 20.14 1.17 10.16
C LYS A 505 20.56 0.26 9.00
N GLY A 506 19.67 -0.63 8.55
CA GLY A 506 19.94 -1.56 7.45
C GLY A 506 20.24 -0.83 6.13
N VAL A 507 19.38 0.11 5.72
CA VAL A 507 19.58 0.92 4.51
C VAL A 507 20.85 1.77 4.62
N ALA A 508 21.11 2.37 5.78
CA ALA A 508 22.33 3.14 6.00
C ALA A 508 23.59 2.28 5.89
N ALA A 509 23.60 1.05 6.43
CA ALA A 509 24.71 0.11 6.26
C ALA A 509 24.96 -0.25 4.79
N MET A 510 23.90 -0.46 4.00
CA MET A 510 24.02 -0.73 2.56
C MET A 510 24.66 0.47 1.84
N ALA A 511 24.16 1.69 2.11
CA ALA A 511 24.66 2.91 1.48
C ALA A 511 26.11 3.25 1.87
N ILE A 512 26.49 3.09 3.15
CA ILE A 512 27.87 3.27 3.61
C ILE A 512 28.78 2.20 2.99
N GLY A 513 28.33 0.94 2.96
CA GLY A 513 29.09 -0.16 2.37
C GLY A 513 29.39 0.01 0.88
N LYS A 514 28.57 0.79 0.16
CA LYS A 514 28.76 1.15 -1.25
C LYS A 514 29.45 2.50 -1.46
N GLY A 515 29.83 3.20 -0.39
CA GLY A 515 30.51 4.50 -0.46
C GLY A 515 29.60 5.66 -0.88
N ILE A 516 28.28 5.49 -0.81
CA ILE A 516 27.32 6.57 -1.10
C ILE A 516 27.27 7.55 0.07
N LEU A 517 27.25 7.03 1.30
CA LEU A 517 27.33 7.81 2.53
C LEU A 517 28.69 7.64 3.20
N GLU A 518 29.21 8.71 3.81
CA GLU A 518 30.39 8.65 4.65
C GLU A 518 30.11 7.89 5.95
N GLN A 519 31.12 7.20 6.48
CA GLN A 519 31.01 6.47 7.75
C GLN A 519 30.70 7.40 8.94
N THR A 520 31.11 8.68 8.88
CA THR A 520 30.79 9.71 9.86
C THR A 520 29.28 9.94 10.04
N ARG A 521 28.50 9.72 8.97
CA ARG A 521 27.02 9.80 9.01
C ARG A 521 26.40 8.73 9.91
N ALA A 522 27.07 7.60 10.13
CA ALA A 522 26.55 6.55 11.00
C ALA A 522 26.31 7.06 12.42
N SER A 523 27.23 7.89 12.95
CA SER A 523 27.09 8.48 14.28
C SER A 523 25.88 9.43 14.36
N GLN A 524 25.68 10.29 13.35
CA GLN A 524 24.53 11.20 13.29
C GLN A 524 23.20 10.45 13.25
N ILE A 525 23.12 9.38 12.45
CA ILE A 525 21.92 8.55 12.35
C ILE A 525 21.63 7.88 13.69
N ARG A 526 22.65 7.38 14.41
CA ARG A 526 22.45 6.78 15.75
C ARG A 526 21.86 7.78 16.74
N VAL A 527 22.44 8.98 16.83
CA VAL A 527 21.95 10.03 17.73
C VAL A 527 20.48 10.38 17.42
N GLY A 528 20.13 10.57 16.15
CA GLY A 528 18.75 10.84 15.76
C GLY A 528 17.78 9.70 16.08
N LEU A 529 18.22 8.44 15.92
CA LEU A 529 17.41 7.27 16.30
C LEU A 529 17.28 7.14 17.83
N GLU A 530 18.30 7.47 18.60
CA GLU A 530 18.22 7.46 20.07
C GLU A 530 17.22 8.51 20.58
N GLU A 531 17.22 9.71 20.00
CA GLU A 531 16.26 10.77 20.33
C GLU A 531 14.81 10.37 20.03
N ILE A 532 14.55 9.78 18.85
CA ILE A 532 13.21 9.29 18.49
C ILE A 532 12.83 8.07 19.34
N GLY A 533 13.79 7.18 19.59
CA GLY A 533 13.63 5.91 20.31
C GLY A 533 13.11 6.07 21.74
N GLN A 534 13.42 7.19 22.40
CA GLN A 534 12.89 7.52 23.74
C GLN A 534 11.36 7.46 23.83
N ARG A 535 10.65 7.63 22.70
CA ARG A 535 9.18 7.51 22.64
C ARG A 535 8.69 6.06 22.77
N HIS A 536 9.51 5.09 22.38
CA HIS A 536 9.21 3.66 22.46
C HIS A 536 9.64 3.03 23.80
N ASP A 537 10.50 3.71 24.56
CA ASP A 537 11.07 3.23 25.82
C ASP A 537 10.09 3.28 27.01
N LEU A 538 8.85 3.72 26.80
CA LEU A 538 7.83 3.84 27.86
C LEU A 538 7.30 2.50 28.43
N GLY A 539 7.96 1.36 28.17
CA GLY A 539 7.59 0.09 28.81
C GLY A 539 8.15 -1.21 28.22
N ASN A 540 9.11 -1.16 27.28
CA ASN A 540 9.61 -2.37 26.60
C ASN A 540 11.15 -2.38 26.48
N GLU A 541 11.84 -2.21 27.61
CA GLU A 541 13.28 -2.37 27.68
C GLU A 541 13.69 -3.80 27.28
N GLY A 542 14.49 -3.93 26.21
CA GLY A 542 15.31 -5.12 25.98
C GLY A 542 14.76 -6.21 25.05
N SER A 543 13.60 -6.07 24.42
CA SER A 543 13.19 -7.00 23.36
C SER A 543 13.91 -6.68 22.05
N GLU A 544 14.72 -7.62 21.55
CA GLU A 544 15.42 -7.52 20.27
C GLU A 544 14.42 -7.41 19.11
N VAL A 545 14.56 -6.36 18.29
CA VAL A 545 13.74 -6.16 17.08
C VAL A 545 14.29 -7.08 15.98
N MET A 546 13.53 -8.12 15.59
CA MET A 546 14.03 -9.13 14.65
C MET A 546 14.28 -8.58 13.25
N ALA A 547 13.33 -7.82 12.69
CA ALA A 547 13.43 -7.23 11.35
C ALA A 547 13.96 -8.19 10.28
N SER A 548 13.36 -9.38 10.21
CA SER A 548 13.68 -10.43 9.25
C SER A 548 13.17 -10.16 7.84
N TRP A 549 12.66 -8.95 7.58
CA TRP A 549 12.36 -8.47 6.24
C TRP A 549 13.61 -8.37 5.39
N VAL A 550 13.44 -8.68 4.12
CA VAL A 550 14.48 -8.53 3.13
C VAL A 550 14.64 -7.04 2.80
N LEU A 551 15.82 -6.49 3.10
CA LEU A 551 16.16 -5.12 2.72
C LEU A 551 17.12 -5.05 1.54
N ASP A 552 18.09 -5.97 1.44
CA ASP A 552 18.98 -6.05 0.27
C ASP A 552 18.41 -7.06 -0.74
N LEU A 553 17.64 -6.54 -1.71
CA LEU A 553 16.89 -7.36 -2.66
C LEU A 553 17.81 -8.15 -3.60
N ASP A 554 18.98 -7.59 -3.94
CA ASP A 554 19.98 -8.24 -4.78
C ASP A 554 20.69 -9.37 -4.02
N LEU A 555 21.09 -9.11 -2.77
CA LEU A 555 21.74 -10.11 -1.92
C LEU A 555 20.79 -11.27 -1.63
N ALA A 556 19.50 -11.02 -1.47
CA ALA A 556 18.49 -12.02 -1.14
C ALA A 556 18.39 -13.16 -2.16
N VAL A 557 18.81 -12.94 -3.40
CA VAL A 557 18.87 -13.97 -4.45
C VAL A 557 19.90 -15.05 -4.13
N THR A 558 20.98 -14.70 -3.41
CA THR A 558 22.10 -15.61 -3.13
C THR A 558 22.26 -15.94 -1.65
N ASP A 559 21.91 -15.01 -0.77
CA ASP A 559 21.99 -15.14 0.68
C ASP A 559 20.82 -14.41 1.35
N LEU A 560 19.71 -15.13 1.48
CA LEU A 560 18.49 -14.60 2.08
C LEU A 560 18.71 -14.12 3.52
N VAL A 561 19.56 -14.79 4.30
CA VAL A 561 19.74 -14.48 5.73
C VAL A 561 20.48 -13.16 5.90
N HIS A 562 21.58 -12.94 5.16
CA HIS A 562 22.35 -11.70 5.28
C HIS A 562 21.68 -10.49 4.61
N ALA A 563 20.68 -10.72 3.75
CA ALA A 563 19.85 -9.68 3.18
C ALA A 563 18.80 -9.11 4.15
N GLN A 564 18.64 -9.71 5.33
CA GLN A 564 17.62 -9.31 6.30
C GLN A 564 18.00 -8.03 7.05
N GLY A 565 16.99 -7.20 7.31
CA GLY A 565 17.17 -5.90 7.96
C GLY A 565 17.83 -5.96 9.32
N GLY A 566 17.48 -6.94 10.17
CA GLY A 566 18.10 -7.13 11.48
C GLY A 566 19.59 -7.44 11.40
N ILE A 567 20.03 -8.20 10.39
CA ILE A 567 21.45 -8.52 10.18
C ILE A 567 22.20 -7.29 9.65
N LEU A 568 21.62 -6.57 8.69
CA LEU A 568 22.19 -5.34 8.15
C LEU A 568 22.27 -4.24 9.22
N ALA A 569 21.29 -4.15 10.12
CA ALA A 569 21.31 -3.23 11.25
C ALA A 569 22.42 -3.56 12.26
N LYS A 570 22.65 -4.84 12.58
CA LYS A 570 23.80 -5.26 13.41
C LYS A 570 25.13 -4.89 12.75
N ARG A 571 25.22 -5.00 11.43
CA ARG A 571 26.40 -4.56 10.68
C ARG A 571 26.60 -3.05 10.82
N PHE A 572 25.53 -2.26 10.71
CA PHE A 572 25.57 -0.81 10.95
C PHE A 572 26.06 -0.48 12.36
N ASP A 573 25.57 -1.19 13.38
CA ASP A 573 25.96 -0.97 14.78
C ASP A 573 27.46 -1.21 15.02
N GLY A 574 28.10 -2.11 14.25
CA GLY A 574 29.56 -2.29 14.24
C GLY A 574 30.35 -1.22 13.49
N MET A 575 29.72 -0.39 12.66
CA MET A 575 30.39 0.70 11.90
C MET A 575 30.56 1.93 12.80
N GLY A 576 31.63 1.96 13.61
CA GLY A 576 31.91 3.09 14.50
C GLY A 576 32.64 2.75 15.80
N GLU A 577 32.99 1.47 16.04
CA GLU A 577 33.80 1.05 17.19
C GLU A 577 35.33 1.26 17.01
N THR A 578 35.74 2.15 16.09
CA THR A 578 37.16 2.44 15.81
C THR A 578 37.54 3.88 16.07
#